data_AF-A0A0R0K1V0-F1
#
_entry.id   AF-A0A0R0K1V0-F1
#
_cell.length_a   1.000
_cell.length_b   1.000
_cell.length_c   1.000
_cell.angle_alpha   90.00
_cell.angle_beta   90.00
_cell.angle_gamma   90.00
#
_symmetry.space_group_name_H-M   'P 1'
#
loop_
_entity.id
_entity.type
_entity.pdbx_description
1 polymer ?
#
loop_
_entity_poly.entity_id
_entity_poly.type
_entity_poly.pdbx_seq_one_letter_code
_entity_poly.pdbx_strand_id
1 'polypeptide(L)'
;MSSFPIDRSHNGSLKCLEALSSVSEKEEFDFSKALDRPRALNIERQRSFDERSMNELSLGFSPRQLATKVDSSSRLGDLLDHVHSPRPKSDINTPGSVTLDPHPLTSEAWEELRRSLVYFRGQPVGTIAALDNSDEKLNYDQVFIRDFVPSALAFLMHGETDIVKNFLLKTLRLQSWEKKIDRFQLAEGVMPASFKVFHDPVRNHETLIADFGESAIGRVAPVDSGFWWIILLRAYTKATGDSSLAERPECQKGMRLILSLCLSEGFDTFPTLLCADGCCMIDRRMGVYGYPIEIQALFFMALRCALQLLKQDMEGKEFVERIVKRLHALSYHMRSYFWLDLKQLNDVYRFKTEEYSHTAVNKFNVIPDSLPDWIFDFMPHHGGYFVGNVSPARMDFRWFCLGNCIAILSCMATPEQSIAIMDLIESRWEELIGEMPVKVCYPAIENHEWRLVTGCDPKNTRWSYHNGGSWPDWEAPNCKACP
;
A
#
# COMPACT_ATOMS: atom_id res chain seq x y z
N MET A 1 22.14 78.20 -33.74
CA MET A 1 20.84 77.97 -33.07
C MET A 1 21.12 77.01 -31.91
N SER A 2 21.54 77.47 -30.73
CA SER A 2 20.73 78.10 -29.65
C SER A 2 19.71 77.13 -29.01
N SER A 3 19.68 76.87 -27.70
CA SER A 3 20.65 77.05 -26.60
C SER A 3 20.14 76.37 -25.30
N PHE A 4 21.08 75.90 -24.48
CA PHE A 4 21.07 75.55 -23.03
C PHE A 4 20.36 76.58 -22.08
N PRO A 5 20.37 76.46 -20.70
CA PRO A 5 20.12 75.32 -19.75
C PRO A 5 19.57 75.76 -18.33
N ILE A 6 19.75 74.91 -17.29
CA ILE A 6 19.87 75.23 -15.82
C ILE A 6 18.54 75.67 -15.12
N ASP A 7 18.21 75.44 -13.84
CA ASP A 7 18.90 75.24 -12.54
C ASP A 7 18.06 74.24 -11.65
N ARG A 8 18.31 73.83 -10.39
CA ARG A 8 19.37 74.04 -9.36
C ARG A 8 19.45 72.82 -8.41
N SER A 9 20.52 72.68 -7.62
CA SER A 9 20.68 71.73 -6.50
C SER A 9 20.60 72.41 -5.12
N HIS A 10 20.26 71.66 -4.05
CA HIS A 10 20.64 72.02 -2.68
C HIS A 10 20.89 70.79 -1.79
N ASN A 11 22.09 70.71 -1.21
CA ASN A 11 22.45 69.80 -0.12
C ASN A 11 22.04 70.37 1.23
N GLY A 12 21.71 69.51 2.19
CA GLY A 12 21.46 69.88 3.59
C GLY A 12 21.46 68.66 4.51
N SER A 13 22.59 68.38 5.16
CA SER A 13 22.75 67.26 6.10
C SER A 13 22.67 67.76 7.55
N LEU A 14 21.86 67.10 8.39
CA LEU A 14 22.11 67.06 9.83
C LEU A 14 21.67 65.73 10.44
N LYS A 15 22.57 65.11 11.22
CA LYS A 15 22.30 63.94 12.08
C LYS A 15 21.98 64.41 13.49
N CYS A 16 21.21 63.63 14.23
CA CYS A 16 21.40 63.50 15.69
C CYS A 16 21.01 62.09 16.16
N LEU A 17 21.78 61.52 17.10
CA LEU A 17 21.39 60.38 17.94
C LEU A 17 20.38 60.90 18.99
N GLU A 18 19.67 60.17 19.87
CA GLU A 18 19.86 58.91 20.61
C GLU A 18 18.46 58.55 21.22
N ALA A 19 18.17 57.54 22.07
CA ALA A 19 18.92 56.54 22.82
C ALA A 19 18.06 55.25 23.02
N LEU A 20 18.35 54.43 24.05
CA LEU A 20 17.50 53.31 24.51
C LEU A 20 16.92 53.56 25.91
N SER A 21 15.76 52.97 26.21
CA SER A 21 15.32 52.37 27.50
C SER A 21 13.79 52.12 27.46
N SER A 22 13.14 51.23 28.20
CA SER A 22 13.38 49.86 28.68
C SER A 22 12.24 49.53 29.66
N VAL A 23 11.51 48.42 29.45
CA VAL A 23 10.78 47.62 30.47
C VAL A 23 9.66 48.28 31.31
N SER A 24 8.43 47.78 31.20
CA SER A 24 7.71 47.13 32.34
C SER A 24 6.44 46.38 31.89
N GLU A 25 5.98 45.47 32.75
CA GLU A 25 5.01 44.37 32.52
C GLU A 25 3.54 44.74 32.80
N LYS A 26 2.66 43.81 32.38
CA LYS A 26 1.31 43.37 32.89
C LYS A 26 0.24 43.39 31.79
N GLU A 27 -0.60 42.37 31.61
CA GLU A 27 -1.26 41.50 32.59
C GLU A 27 -1.76 40.18 31.94
N GLU A 28 -1.80 39.07 32.69
CA GLU A 28 -2.38 37.80 32.27
C GLU A 28 -3.92 37.81 32.40
N PHE A 29 -4.64 37.11 31.51
CA PHE A 29 -6.08 36.88 31.66
C PHE A 29 -6.41 35.43 32.04
N ASP A 30 -6.97 35.28 33.23
CA ASP A 30 -7.31 34.02 33.88
C ASP A 30 -8.65 33.45 33.36
N PHE A 31 -8.63 32.22 32.81
CA PHE A 31 -9.80 31.47 32.39
C PHE A 31 -10.23 30.41 33.43
N SER A 32 -10.57 30.85 34.65
CA SER A 32 -11.05 29.96 35.72
C SER A 32 -12.41 30.37 36.34
N LYS A 33 -13.48 30.42 35.52
CA LYS A 33 -14.90 30.39 36.00
C LYS A 33 -15.92 30.12 34.87
N ALA A 34 -16.11 28.84 34.53
CA ALA A 34 -17.30 28.36 33.80
C ALA A 34 -17.51 26.84 34.03
N LEU A 35 -17.54 26.41 35.29
CA LEU A 35 -17.94 25.05 35.65
C LEU A 35 -19.44 25.04 35.97
N ASP A 36 -20.26 24.49 35.07
CA ASP A 36 -21.62 24.09 35.42
C ASP A 36 -21.98 22.73 34.81
N ARG A 37 -22.84 21.99 35.52
CA ARG A 37 -22.85 20.51 35.50
C ARG A 37 -23.48 19.88 34.25
N PRO A 38 -22.94 18.75 33.73
CA PRO A 38 -23.66 17.92 32.75
C PRO A 38 -24.83 17.17 33.40
N ARG A 39 -26.01 17.19 32.75
CA ARG A 39 -27.14 16.34 33.11
C ARG A 39 -26.91 14.92 32.58
N ALA A 40 -27.08 13.91 33.44
CA ALA A 40 -27.05 12.52 33.03
C ALA A 40 -28.32 12.16 32.21
N LEU A 41 -28.13 11.60 31.02
CA LEU A 41 -29.16 10.89 30.27
C LEU A 41 -28.80 9.41 30.26
N ASN A 42 -29.48 8.62 31.09
CA ASN A 42 -29.37 7.17 31.06
C ASN A 42 -30.09 6.64 29.82
N ILE A 43 -29.34 6.06 28.88
CA ILE A 43 -29.87 5.20 27.83
C ILE A 43 -29.27 3.81 28.06
N GLU A 44 -30.12 2.86 28.48
CA GLU A 44 -29.72 1.47 28.64
C GLU A 44 -29.43 0.84 27.27
N ARG A 45 -28.16 0.56 27.00
CA ARG A 45 -27.79 -0.36 25.91
C ARG A 45 -27.89 -1.80 26.41
N GLN A 46 -28.98 -2.48 26.05
CA GLN A 46 -29.03 -3.94 26.14
C GLN A 46 -27.91 -4.55 25.28
N ARG A 47 -27.15 -5.47 25.88
CA ARG A 47 -26.13 -6.26 25.17
C ARG A 47 -26.80 -7.40 24.41
N SER A 48 -26.79 -7.37 23.08
CA SER A 48 -26.99 -8.57 22.27
C SER A 48 -25.67 -9.34 22.18
N PHE A 49 -25.69 -10.62 22.55
CA PHE A 49 -24.56 -11.53 22.41
C PHE A 49 -24.30 -11.88 20.94
N ASP A 50 -23.03 -11.96 20.55
CA ASP A 50 -22.59 -12.79 19.41
C ASP A 50 -21.15 -13.29 19.67
N GLU A 51 -21.05 -14.40 20.41
CA GLU A 51 -19.81 -14.87 21.05
C GLU A 51 -19.07 -15.92 20.19
N ARG A 52 -18.95 -15.68 18.87
CA ARG A 52 -18.37 -16.65 17.91
C ARG A 52 -17.21 -16.15 17.04
N SER A 53 -16.82 -14.88 17.13
CA SER A 53 -15.69 -14.31 16.34
C SER A 53 -14.32 -14.38 17.07
N MET A 54 -14.27 -14.82 18.32
CA MET A 54 -13.10 -14.62 19.20
C MET A 54 -11.96 -15.66 19.06
N ASN A 55 -12.16 -16.75 18.33
CA ASN A 55 -11.22 -17.89 18.37
C ASN A 55 -10.09 -17.86 17.32
N GLU A 56 -10.24 -17.13 16.21
CA GLU A 56 -9.25 -17.18 15.11
C GLU A 56 -8.02 -16.27 15.32
N LEU A 57 -8.10 -15.30 16.25
CA LEU A 57 -7.01 -14.34 16.51
C LEU A 57 -6.08 -14.75 17.67
N SER A 58 -6.37 -15.86 18.36
CA SER A 58 -5.74 -16.21 19.64
C SER A 58 -4.58 -17.22 19.57
N LEU A 59 -4.27 -17.77 18.39
CA LEU A 59 -3.23 -18.82 18.22
C LEU A 59 -1.77 -18.32 18.19
N GLY A 60 -1.53 -17.03 18.49
CA GLY A 60 -0.20 -16.41 18.39
C GLY A 60 0.61 -16.30 19.70
N PHE A 61 0.00 -16.47 20.88
CA PHE A 61 0.64 -16.14 22.16
C PHE A 61 0.43 -17.20 23.24
N SER A 62 1.49 -17.96 23.56
CA SER A 62 1.58 -18.73 24.80
C SER A 62 3.03 -18.78 25.30
N PRO A 63 3.35 -18.16 26.46
CA PRO A 63 4.68 -18.24 27.06
C PRO A 63 4.79 -19.50 27.94
N ARG A 64 5.79 -20.35 27.66
CA ARG A 64 6.19 -21.44 28.56
C ARG A 64 6.75 -20.89 29.88
N GLN A 65 6.30 -21.43 31.01
CA GLN A 65 7.08 -21.45 32.25
C GLN A 65 7.06 -22.87 32.88
N LEU A 66 8.19 -23.25 33.48
CA LEU A 66 8.40 -24.56 34.10
C LEU A 66 7.71 -24.68 35.47
N ALA A 67 7.25 -25.88 35.80
CA ALA A 67 7.17 -26.35 37.18
C ALA A 67 7.46 -27.87 37.26
N THR A 68 8.03 -28.30 38.38
CA THR A 68 8.70 -29.60 38.59
C THR A 68 7.82 -30.70 39.21
N LYS A 69 8.13 -31.96 38.88
CA LYS A 69 8.08 -33.22 39.69
C LYS A 69 8.39 -34.40 38.75
N VAL A 70 9.53 -35.10 38.85
CA VAL A 70 9.86 -36.19 39.80
C VAL A 70 8.86 -37.35 39.73
N ASP A 71 9.19 -38.44 39.00
CA ASP A 71 9.58 -39.71 39.66
C ASP A 71 10.19 -40.81 38.72
N SER A 72 11.36 -41.31 39.14
CA SER A 72 11.81 -42.72 39.20
C SER A 72 11.59 -43.80 38.09
N SER A 73 12.71 -44.12 37.40
CA SER A 73 13.44 -45.42 37.44
C SER A 73 13.20 -46.60 36.44
N SER A 74 14.35 -47.17 36.01
CA SER A 74 14.61 -48.54 35.48
C SER A 74 14.33 -48.78 33.96
N ARG A 75 15.15 -49.47 33.14
CA ARG A 75 16.43 -50.27 33.24
C ARG A 75 17.24 -50.05 31.93
N LEU A 76 18.56 -49.77 31.90
CA LEU A 76 19.78 -50.62 32.01
C LEU A 76 20.10 -51.57 30.82
N GLY A 77 21.26 -51.34 30.17
CA GLY A 77 22.04 -52.26 29.29
C GLY A 77 21.74 -52.20 27.77
N ASP A 78 22.71 -52.21 26.83
CA ASP A 78 24.18 -52.13 26.92
C ASP A 78 24.83 -51.67 25.58
N LEU A 79 26.03 -51.09 25.68
CA LEU A 79 27.16 -50.93 24.72
C LEU A 79 27.00 -51.31 23.22
N LEU A 80 27.30 -50.39 22.28
CA LEU A 80 28.61 -50.26 21.57
C LEU A 80 28.59 -49.28 20.36
N ASP A 81 29.78 -48.78 20.03
CA ASP A 81 30.12 -47.69 19.10
C ASP A 81 29.59 -47.78 17.65
N HIS A 82 29.21 -46.63 17.09
CA HIS A 82 29.94 -46.05 15.95
C HIS A 82 29.61 -44.57 15.71
N VAL A 83 30.66 -43.76 15.55
CA VAL A 83 30.61 -42.37 15.06
C VAL A 83 30.01 -42.32 13.65
N HIS A 84 29.07 -41.40 13.37
CA HIS A 84 28.95 -40.59 12.13
C HIS A 84 27.83 -39.54 12.29
N SER A 85 27.96 -38.38 11.62
CA SER A 85 27.20 -37.15 11.90
C SER A 85 25.71 -37.19 11.51
N PRO A 86 24.79 -36.56 12.29
CA PRO A 86 23.35 -36.58 11.99
C PRO A 86 22.95 -35.53 10.93
N ARG A 87 22.41 -36.00 9.80
CA ARG A 87 21.48 -35.20 8.98
C ARG A 87 20.10 -35.17 9.68
N PRO A 88 19.41 -34.03 9.78
CA PRO A 88 18.01 -34.02 10.21
C PRO A 88 17.14 -34.76 9.19
N LYS A 89 16.29 -35.67 9.67
CA LYS A 89 15.21 -36.25 8.87
C LYS A 89 14.11 -35.19 8.74
N SER A 90 13.68 -34.90 7.51
CA SER A 90 12.47 -34.12 7.25
C SER A 90 11.26 -35.05 7.30
N ASP A 91 10.29 -34.73 8.15
CA ASP A 91 9.04 -35.49 8.22
C ASP A 91 8.15 -35.29 6.99
N ILE A 92 7.28 -36.28 6.80
CA ILE A 92 6.47 -36.56 5.61
C ILE A 92 5.37 -35.49 5.40
N ASN A 93 5.07 -35.20 4.13
CA ASN A 93 3.99 -34.35 3.57
C ASN A 93 4.37 -32.94 3.04
N THR A 94 5.35 -32.87 2.13
CA THR A 94 5.43 -31.80 1.13
C THR A 94 5.61 -32.46 -0.25
N PRO A 95 4.83 -32.10 -1.29
CA PRO A 95 5.14 -32.52 -2.65
C PRO A 95 6.53 -32.01 -3.02
N GLY A 96 7.42 -32.92 -3.43
CA GLY A 96 8.78 -32.55 -3.79
C GLY A 96 8.76 -31.52 -4.92
N SER A 97 9.52 -30.43 -4.75
CA SER A 97 9.80 -29.51 -5.86
C SER A 97 10.39 -30.32 -7.01
N VAL A 98 9.64 -30.45 -8.09
CA VAL A 98 10.18 -30.95 -9.36
C VAL A 98 11.17 -29.88 -9.80
N THR A 99 12.46 -30.19 -9.71
CA THR A 99 13.50 -29.37 -10.29
C THR A 99 13.41 -29.49 -11.80
N LEU A 100 12.51 -28.72 -12.42
CA LEU A 100 12.62 -28.41 -13.83
C LEU A 100 13.97 -27.73 -14.06
N ASP A 101 14.69 -28.17 -15.08
CA ASP A 101 15.82 -27.41 -15.58
C ASP A 101 15.33 -25.99 -15.97
N PRO A 102 16.02 -24.92 -15.56
CA PRO A 102 15.58 -23.57 -15.84
C PRO A 102 15.49 -23.35 -17.35
N HIS A 103 14.33 -22.90 -17.82
CA HIS A 103 14.12 -22.59 -19.24
C HIS A 103 15.17 -21.56 -19.70
N PRO A 104 15.73 -21.63 -20.93
CA PRO A 104 16.81 -20.74 -21.35
C PRO A 104 16.52 -19.24 -21.12
N LEU A 105 15.27 -18.83 -21.39
CA LEU A 105 14.77 -17.47 -21.17
C LEU A 105 14.87 -17.01 -19.70
N THR A 106 14.91 -17.91 -18.71
CA THR A 106 15.10 -17.55 -17.29
C THR A 106 16.49 -16.97 -17.05
N SER A 107 17.53 -17.47 -17.75
CA SER A 107 18.87 -16.90 -17.66
C SER A 107 18.94 -15.53 -18.34
N GLU A 108 18.35 -15.41 -19.53
CA GLU A 108 18.29 -14.14 -20.28
C GLU A 108 17.54 -13.05 -19.49
N ALA A 109 16.38 -13.38 -18.92
CA ALA A 109 15.63 -12.47 -18.05
C ALA A 109 16.41 -12.03 -16.81
N TRP A 110 17.22 -12.93 -16.22
CA TRP A 110 18.08 -12.59 -15.08
C TRP A 110 19.24 -11.66 -15.49
N GLU A 111 19.77 -11.80 -16.70
CA GLU A 111 20.78 -10.89 -17.26
C GLU A 111 20.20 -9.50 -17.58
N GLU A 112 18.99 -9.41 -18.11
CA GLU A 112 18.30 -8.11 -18.31
C GLU A 112 17.97 -7.45 -16.96
N LEU A 113 17.51 -8.22 -15.95
CA LEU A 113 17.29 -7.73 -14.59
C LEU A 113 18.58 -7.20 -13.94
N ARG A 114 19.73 -7.84 -14.17
CA ARG A 114 21.02 -7.30 -13.70
C ARG A 114 21.49 -6.08 -14.50
N ARG A 115 21.14 -5.97 -15.78
CA ARG A 115 21.41 -4.77 -16.59
C ARG A 115 20.56 -3.56 -16.17
N SER A 116 19.40 -3.77 -15.55
CA SER A 116 18.53 -2.70 -15.06
C SER A 116 18.99 -2.08 -13.72
N LEU A 117 20.07 -2.58 -13.11
CA LEU A 117 20.56 -2.15 -11.80
C LEU A 117 20.99 -0.68 -11.76
N VAL A 118 20.44 0.06 -10.81
CA VAL A 118 20.83 1.45 -10.50
C VAL A 118 21.77 1.45 -9.30
N TYR A 119 22.92 2.10 -9.46
CA TYR A 119 23.96 2.21 -8.44
C TYR A 119 24.04 3.62 -7.87
N PHE A 120 24.27 3.72 -6.55
CA PHE A 120 24.58 4.96 -5.85
C PHE A 120 25.80 4.74 -4.95
N ARG A 121 26.90 5.42 -5.28
CA ARG A 121 28.21 5.36 -4.61
C ARG A 121 28.75 3.94 -4.54
N GLY A 122 28.64 3.24 -5.68
CA GLY A 122 29.04 1.84 -5.84
C GLY A 122 28.10 0.80 -5.20
N GLN A 123 27.03 1.22 -4.51
CA GLN A 123 26.04 0.31 -3.93
C GLN A 123 24.84 0.15 -4.88
N PRO A 124 24.35 -1.07 -5.16
CA PRO A 124 23.08 -1.23 -5.88
C PRO A 124 21.94 -0.75 -4.98
N VAL A 125 21.05 0.10 -5.51
CA VAL A 125 19.96 0.76 -4.76
C VAL A 125 18.58 0.57 -5.36
N GLY A 126 18.45 -0.10 -6.50
CA GLY A 126 17.17 -0.37 -7.17
C GLY A 126 17.35 -0.88 -8.59
N THR A 127 16.23 -1.02 -9.32
CA THR A 127 16.20 -1.28 -10.76
C THR A 127 15.48 -0.13 -11.47
N ILE A 128 15.94 0.24 -12.66
CA ILE A 128 15.31 1.25 -13.52
C ILE A 128 13.98 0.70 -14.08
N ALA A 129 12.97 1.56 -14.27
CA ALA A 129 11.67 1.14 -14.77
C ALA A 129 11.70 0.62 -16.22
N ALA A 130 12.49 1.25 -17.11
CA ALA A 130 12.69 0.72 -18.45
C ALA A 130 14.13 0.95 -18.96
N LEU A 131 14.71 -0.11 -19.55
CA LEU A 131 15.92 -0.02 -20.37
C LEU A 131 15.60 0.35 -21.81
N ASP A 132 14.85 1.44 -22.01
CA ASP A 132 14.60 1.96 -23.35
C ASP A 132 15.84 2.74 -23.86
N ASN A 133 16.12 2.62 -25.16
CA ASN A 133 17.15 3.37 -25.87
C ASN A 133 16.57 4.49 -26.75
N SER A 134 15.25 4.67 -26.78
CA SER A 134 14.60 5.82 -27.42
C SER A 134 14.92 7.14 -26.71
N ASP A 135 14.76 8.26 -27.43
CA ASP A 135 14.98 9.61 -26.90
C ASP A 135 13.83 10.12 -26.02
N GLU A 136 12.67 9.42 -25.97
CA GLU A 136 11.49 9.84 -25.18
C GLU A 136 11.54 9.37 -23.71
N LYS A 137 12.72 9.49 -23.08
CA LYS A 137 12.92 9.16 -21.67
C LYS A 137 12.24 10.20 -20.77
N LEU A 138 10.98 9.92 -20.43
CA LEU A 138 10.21 10.65 -19.42
C LEU A 138 10.73 10.32 -18.01
N ASN A 139 9.90 9.72 -17.16
CA ASN A 139 10.24 9.27 -15.81
C ASN A 139 10.64 7.78 -15.77
N TYR A 140 10.61 7.05 -16.88
CA TYR A 140 11.06 5.65 -16.95
C TYR A 140 12.57 5.47 -16.71
N ASP A 141 13.33 6.58 -16.62
CA ASP A 141 14.74 6.60 -16.20
C ASP A 141 14.96 6.48 -14.67
N GLN A 142 13.88 6.32 -13.91
CA GLN A 142 13.88 6.31 -12.45
C GLN A 142 13.64 4.91 -11.86
N VAL A 143 13.99 4.77 -10.57
CA VAL A 143 13.61 3.64 -9.72
C VAL A 143 12.27 3.99 -9.05
N PHE A 144 11.18 3.34 -9.46
CA PHE A 144 9.89 3.45 -8.78
C PHE A 144 9.79 2.48 -7.62
N ILE A 145 9.02 2.86 -6.59
CA ILE A 145 8.83 1.98 -5.44
C ILE A 145 8.01 0.74 -5.81
N ARG A 146 6.95 0.90 -6.61
CA ARG A 146 6.09 -0.22 -7.05
C ARG A 146 6.86 -1.18 -7.99
N ASP A 147 7.55 -0.65 -9.00
CA ASP A 147 8.30 -1.42 -10.01
C ASP A 147 9.46 -2.21 -9.40
N PHE A 148 10.08 -1.69 -8.33
CA PHE A 148 11.15 -2.41 -7.66
C PHE A 148 10.66 -3.60 -6.81
N VAL A 149 9.37 -3.71 -6.46
CA VAL A 149 8.87 -4.83 -5.65
C VAL A 149 9.12 -6.21 -6.30
N PRO A 150 8.74 -6.49 -7.56
CA PRO A 150 9.04 -7.77 -8.22
C PRO A 150 10.55 -8.02 -8.30
N SER A 151 11.36 -7.04 -8.73
CA SER A 151 12.83 -7.13 -8.76
C SER A 151 13.40 -7.52 -7.40
N ALA A 152 12.95 -6.85 -6.34
CA ALA A 152 13.41 -7.09 -4.98
C ALA A 152 13.04 -8.49 -4.48
N LEU A 153 11.82 -8.96 -4.79
CA LEU A 153 11.41 -10.33 -4.45
C LEU A 153 12.27 -11.38 -5.20
N ALA A 154 12.62 -11.12 -6.46
CA ALA A 154 13.50 -11.99 -7.23
C ALA A 154 14.92 -12.04 -6.65
N PHE A 155 15.51 -10.87 -6.31
CA PHE A 155 16.80 -10.80 -5.63
C PHE A 155 16.79 -11.46 -4.23
N LEU A 156 15.73 -11.30 -3.45
CA LEU A 156 15.57 -12.00 -2.16
C LEU A 156 15.52 -13.52 -2.33
N MET A 157 14.80 -14.02 -3.34
CA MET A 157 14.72 -15.45 -3.65
C MET A 157 16.06 -16.02 -4.15
N HIS A 158 16.87 -15.21 -4.83
CA HIS A 158 18.24 -15.56 -5.25
C HIS A 158 19.30 -15.35 -4.14
N GLY A 159 18.92 -14.84 -2.96
CA GLY A 159 19.84 -14.57 -1.84
C GLY A 159 20.66 -13.28 -1.96
N GLU A 160 20.46 -12.47 -3.01
CA GLU A 160 21.15 -11.20 -3.25
C GLU A 160 20.48 -10.04 -2.48
N THR A 161 20.53 -10.11 -1.15
CA THR A 161 19.69 -9.30 -0.26
C THR A 161 20.11 -7.83 -0.10
N ASP A 162 21.36 -7.49 -0.43
CA ASP A 162 21.94 -6.16 -0.18
C ASP A 162 21.28 -5.03 -0.98
N ILE A 163 20.85 -5.29 -2.23
CA ILE A 163 20.12 -4.29 -3.03
C ILE A 163 18.82 -3.86 -2.34
N VAL A 164 18.08 -4.81 -1.76
CA VAL A 164 16.79 -4.55 -1.10
C VAL A 164 17.00 -3.78 0.19
N LYS A 165 18.01 -4.17 0.98
CA LYS A 165 18.45 -3.44 2.18
C LYS A 165 18.86 -2.00 1.87
N ASN A 166 19.63 -1.80 0.80
CA ASN A 166 20.06 -0.49 0.35
C ASN A 166 18.85 0.35 -0.11
N PHE A 167 17.99 -0.19 -0.97
CA PHE A 167 16.76 0.46 -1.42
C PHE A 167 15.89 0.93 -0.23
N LEU A 168 15.61 0.03 0.72
CA LEU A 168 14.80 0.33 1.91
C LEU A 168 15.39 1.49 2.71
N LEU A 169 16.72 1.51 2.91
CA LEU A 169 17.41 2.58 3.64
C LEU A 169 17.55 3.89 2.85
N LYS A 170 17.71 3.86 1.52
CA LYS A 170 17.74 5.09 0.71
C LYS A 170 16.35 5.73 0.65
N THR A 171 15.30 4.94 0.36
CA THR A 171 13.92 5.44 0.31
C THR A 171 13.44 5.97 1.66
N LEU A 172 13.81 5.33 2.77
CA LEU A 172 13.60 5.86 4.13
C LEU A 172 14.33 7.19 4.37
N ARG A 173 15.54 7.37 3.83
CA ARG A 173 16.25 8.66 3.88
C ARG A 173 15.55 9.73 3.05
N LEU A 174 14.93 9.37 1.92
CA LEU A 174 14.11 10.31 1.13
C LEU A 174 12.83 10.69 1.89
N GLN A 175 12.23 9.76 2.64
CA GLN A 175 11.09 10.06 3.52
C GLN A 175 11.40 11.17 4.54
N SER A 176 12.64 11.29 5.02
CA SER A 176 13.00 12.33 6.00
C SER A 176 13.32 13.70 5.38
N TRP A 177 13.04 13.92 4.09
CA TRP A 177 13.30 15.20 3.42
C TRP A 177 12.18 16.22 3.67
N GLU A 178 12.52 17.51 3.55
CA GLU A 178 11.52 18.57 3.40
C GLU A 178 10.91 18.46 2.00
N LYS A 179 9.58 18.28 1.93
CA LYS A 179 8.85 18.00 0.68
C LYS A 179 7.76 19.06 0.51
N LYS A 180 7.78 19.77 -0.61
CA LYS A 180 6.91 20.93 -0.79
C LYS A 180 6.39 21.03 -2.21
N ILE A 181 5.07 21.12 -2.35
CA ILE A 181 4.40 21.41 -3.62
C ILE A 181 3.92 22.87 -3.55
N ASP A 182 4.53 23.73 -4.35
CA ASP A 182 4.35 25.18 -4.40
C ASP A 182 4.49 25.87 -3.01
N ARG A 183 3.40 25.97 -2.26
CA ARG A 183 3.32 26.57 -0.91
C ARG A 183 2.86 25.59 0.18
N PHE A 184 2.53 24.36 -0.19
CA PHE A 184 2.04 23.32 0.72
C PHE A 184 3.16 22.34 1.08
N GLN A 185 3.38 22.14 2.38
CA GLN A 185 4.32 21.16 2.90
C GLN A 185 3.65 19.78 2.93
N LEU A 186 4.25 18.77 2.30
CA LEU A 186 3.77 17.40 2.42
C LEU A 186 4.11 16.82 3.80
N ALA A 187 3.28 15.90 4.28
CA ALA A 187 3.46 15.30 5.58
C ALA A 187 4.73 14.41 5.66
N GLU A 188 5.31 14.31 6.87
CA GLU A 188 6.59 13.62 7.08
C GLU A 188 6.59 12.17 6.57
N GLY A 189 5.49 11.44 6.74
CA GLY A 189 5.41 10.02 6.35
C GLY A 189 5.33 9.72 4.86
N VAL A 190 5.14 10.72 4.00
CA VAL A 190 4.95 10.51 2.54
C VAL A 190 6.21 9.87 1.94
N MET A 191 6.05 8.71 1.30
CA MET A 191 7.10 8.07 0.51
C MET A 191 7.10 8.65 -0.92
N PRO A 192 8.25 8.71 -1.61
CA PRO A 192 8.28 9.13 -3.01
C PRO A 192 7.65 8.07 -3.92
N ALA A 193 7.18 8.48 -5.10
CA ALA A 193 6.78 7.57 -6.17
C ALA A 193 8.03 6.87 -6.75
N SER A 194 9.05 7.68 -7.01
CA SER A 194 10.30 7.28 -7.66
C SER A 194 11.49 8.11 -7.21
N PHE A 195 12.69 7.64 -7.53
CA PHE A 195 13.92 8.43 -7.43
C PHE A 195 14.91 8.06 -8.53
N LYS A 196 15.83 8.98 -8.83
CA LYS A 196 17.01 8.72 -9.66
C LYS A 196 18.31 9.18 -9.03
N VAL A 197 19.40 8.61 -9.54
CA VAL A 197 20.76 9.02 -9.21
C VAL A 197 21.20 10.06 -10.25
N PHE A 198 21.49 11.27 -9.79
CA PHE A 198 22.11 12.30 -10.62
C PHE A 198 23.62 12.31 -10.36
N HIS A 199 24.40 12.13 -11.42
CA HIS A 199 25.86 12.21 -11.38
C HIS A 199 26.32 13.57 -11.90
N ASP A 200 26.97 14.37 -11.05
CA ASP A 200 27.66 15.60 -11.45
C ASP A 200 29.07 15.22 -11.99
N PRO A 201 29.31 15.31 -13.32
CA PRO A 201 30.58 14.91 -13.91
C PRO A 201 31.73 15.88 -13.59
N VAL A 202 31.43 17.10 -13.15
CA VAL A 202 32.43 18.12 -12.81
C VAL A 202 32.91 17.92 -11.37
N ARG A 203 32.00 17.58 -10.46
CA ARG A 203 32.31 17.32 -9.04
C ARG A 203 32.60 15.86 -8.72
N ASN A 204 32.39 14.96 -9.69
CA ASN A 204 32.39 13.50 -9.50
C ASN A 204 31.54 13.10 -8.28
N HIS A 205 30.34 13.66 -8.19
CA HIS A 205 29.47 13.52 -7.02
C HIS A 205 28.08 13.05 -7.41
N GLU A 206 27.59 12.06 -6.68
CA GLU A 206 26.25 11.53 -6.86
C GLU A 206 25.28 12.05 -5.80
N THR A 207 24.16 12.58 -6.27
CA THR A 207 22.98 12.94 -5.46
C THR A 207 21.81 12.03 -5.84
N LEU A 208 20.89 11.86 -4.90
CA LEU A 208 19.56 11.33 -5.22
C LEU A 208 18.64 12.50 -5.55
N ILE A 209 17.70 12.29 -6.46
CA ILE A 209 16.57 13.18 -6.73
C ILE A 209 15.32 12.31 -6.64
N ALA A 210 14.34 12.71 -5.83
CA ALA A 210 13.10 11.99 -5.63
C ALA A 210 11.92 12.78 -6.20
N ASP A 211 10.84 12.08 -6.57
CA ASP A 211 9.55 12.68 -6.94
C ASP A 211 8.49 12.18 -5.96
N PHE A 212 7.85 13.10 -5.24
CA PHE A 212 6.74 12.81 -4.31
C PHE A 212 5.37 13.14 -4.93
N GLY A 213 5.33 13.45 -6.24
CA GLY A 213 4.15 13.90 -6.97
C GLY A 213 4.26 15.34 -7.48
N GLU A 214 5.33 16.07 -7.14
CA GLU A 214 5.57 17.44 -7.63
C GLU A 214 5.93 17.49 -9.12
N SER A 215 6.60 16.45 -9.64
CA SER A 215 6.99 16.33 -11.05
C SER A 215 6.10 15.35 -11.83
N ALA A 216 5.32 14.53 -11.12
CA ALA A 216 4.39 13.58 -11.71
C ALA A 216 3.32 14.26 -12.59
N ILE A 217 3.00 13.63 -13.73
CA ILE A 217 1.95 14.10 -14.64
C ILE A 217 0.61 14.10 -13.90
N GLY A 218 -0.05 15.26 -13.83
CA GLY A 218 -1.32 15.41 -13.10
C GLY A 218 -1.17 15.58 -11.58
N ARG A 219 0.08 15.65 -11.05
CA ARG A 219 0.38 15.77 -9.61
C ARG A 219 -0.27 14.67 -8.74
N VAL A 220 -0.24 13.44 -9.25
CA VAL A 220 -0.78 12.27 -8.54
C VAL A 220 0.03 11.95 -7.27
N ALA A 221 -0.67 11.54 -6.21
CA ALA A 221 -0.07 11.20 -4.93
C ALA A 221 0.20 9.68 -4.85
N PRO A 222 1.45 9.22 -4.62
CA PRO A 222 1.82 7.81 -4.58
C PRO A 222 1.45 7.15 -3.24
N VAL A 223 0.15 6.95 -3.00
CA VAL A 223 -0.37 6.44 -1.72
C VAL A 223 0.13 5.01 -1.44
N ASP A 224 0.22 4.19 -2.48
CA ASP A 224 0.65 2.80 -2.39
C ASP A 224 2.14 2.62 -2.04
N SER A 225 3.00 3.60 -2.35
CA SER A 225 4.45 3.54 -2.09
C SER A 225 4.79 3.34 -0.61
N GLY A 226 4.00 3.91 0.29
CA GLY A 226 4.13 3.67 1.75
C GLY A 226 3.81 2.23 2.14
N PHE A 227 2.78 1.64 1.53
CA PHE A 227 2.36 0.27 1.81
C PHE A 227 3.35 -0.74 1.24
N TRP A 228 3.80 -0.55 -0.01
CA TRP A 228 4.83 -1.38 -0.61
C TRP A 228 6.15 -1.36 0.16
N TRP A 229 6.57 -0.22 0.71
CA TRP A 229 7.78 -0.15 1.54
C TRP A 229 7.65 -1.00 2.83
N ILE A 230 6.50 -0.96 3.52
CA ILE A 230 6.25 -1.80 4.71
C ILE A 230 6.18 -3.29 4.34
N ILE A 231 5.49 -3.62 3.25
CA ILE A 231 5.37 -4.99 2.73
C ILE A 231 6.75 -5.54 2.34
N LEU A 232 7.59 -4.74 1.67
CA LEU A 232 8.93 -5.13 1.24
C LEU A 232 9.90 -5.25 2.42
N LEU A 233 9.82 -4.39 3.43
CA LEU A 233 10.58 -4.56 4.68
C LEU A 233 10.21 -5.89 5.37
N ARG A 234 8.92 -6.27 5.36
CA ARG A 234 8.46 -7.58 5.87
C ARG A 234 8.88 -8.76 4.98
N ALA A 235 8.99 -8.57 3.66
CA ALA A 235 9.54 -9.59 2.77
C ALA A 235 11.04 -9.81 3.04
N TYR A 236 11.82 -8.71 3.17
CA TYR A 236 13.24 -8.75 3.51
C TYR A 236 13.49 -9.52 4.83
N THR A 237 12.81 -9.15 5.93
CA THR A 237 13.04 -9.81 7.24
C THR A 237 12.64 -11.29 7.22
N LYS A 238 11.64 -11.67 6.41
CA LYS A 238 11.26 -13.08 6.25
C LYS A 238 12.21 -13.89 5.37
N ALA A 239 12.72 -13.32 4.28
CA ALA A 239 13.66 -14.01 3.41
C ALA A 239 15.05 -14.17 4.04
N THR A 240 15.49 -13.15 4.80
CA THR A 240 16.83 -13.15 5.44
C THR A 240 16.87 -13.77 6.83
N GLY A 241 15.74 -13.80 7.54
CA GLY A 241 15.71 -14.06 8.98
C GLY A 241 16.29 -12.92 9.84
N ASP A 242 16.76 -11.82 9.24
CA ASP A 242 17.39 -10.69 9.91
C ASP A 242 16.36 -9.61 10.28
N SER A 243 15.90 -9.62 11.53
CA SER A 243 15.06 -8.56 12.09
C SER A 243 15.79 -7.24 12.35
N SER A 244 17.14 -7.23 12.37
CA SER A 244 17.91 -6.07 12.84
C SER A 244 17.70 -4.81 11.99
N LEU A 245 17.39 -4.98 10.70
CA LEU A 245 17.04 -3.87 9.81
C LEU A 245 15.72 -3.19 10.23
N ALA A 246 14.65 -3.97 10.39
CA ALA A 246 13.35 -3.44 10.81
C ALA A 246 13.38 -2.86 12.23
N GLU A 247 14.24 -3.41 13.09
CA GLU A 247 14.43 -2.95 14.45
C GLU A 247 15.21 -1.63 14.60
N ARG A 248 15.79 -1.08 13.52
CA ARG A 248 16.50 0.20 13.57
C ARG A 248 15.56 1.34 13.99
N PRO A 249 16.03 2.32 14.79
CA PRO A 249 15.24 3.51 15.14
C PRO A 249 14.68 4.23 13.92
N GLU A 250 15.48 4.37 12.85
CA GLU A 250 15.03 4.99 11.60
C GLU A 250 13.85 4.23 10.98
N CYS A 251 13.92 2.89 10.90
CA CYS A 251 12.89 2.06 10.29
C CYS A 251 11.61 2.01 11.13
N GLN A 252 11.73 1.96 12.46
CA GLN A 252 10.58 2.09 13.36
C GLN A 252 9.92 3.46 13.20
N LYS A 253 10.69 4.56 13.17
CA LYS A 253 10.14 5.90 12.90
C LYS A 253 9.44 5.96 11.55
N GLY A 254 10.06 5.44 10.49
CA GLY A 254 9.50 5.46 9.14
C GLY A 254 8.16 4.72 9.03
N MET A 255 8.04 3.54 9.65
CA MET A 255 6.76 2.82 9.76
C MET A 255 5.72 3.64 10.52
N ARG A 256 6.05 4.19 11.69
CA ARG A 256 5.13 5.00 12.52
C ARG A 256 4.66 6.26 11.79
N LEU A 257 5.53 6.89 11.00
CA LEU A 257 5.16 8.02 10.15
C LEU A 257 4.17 7.63 9.03
N ILE A 258 4.39 6.53 8.31
CA ILE A 258 3.45 6.03 7.29
C ILE A 258 2.10 5.68 7.94
N LEU A 259 2.14 4.93 9.05
CA LEU A 259 0.96 4.51 9.80
C LEU A 259 0.16 5.71 10.34
N SER A 260 0.84 6.79 10.74
CA SER A 260 0.18 8.02 11.20
C SER A 260 -0.68 8.67 10.12
N LEU A 261 -0.27 8.58 8.85
CA LEU A 261 -1.01 9.14 7.72
C LEU A 261 -2.26 8.32 7.36
N CYS A 262 -2.18 6.99 7.40
CA CYS A 262 -3.33 6.13 7.05
C CYS A 262 -4.26 5.80 8.25
N LEU A 263 -3.79 6.01 9.48
CA LEU A 263 -4.57 5.86 10.72
C LEU A 263 -4.91 7.21 11.39
N SER A 264 -4.77 8.33 10.68
CA SER A 264 -5.24 9.63 11.17
C SER A 264 -6.77 9.64 11.29
N GLU A 265 -7.28 10.40 12.26
CA GLU A 265 -8.70 10.70 12.35
C GLU A 265 -9.08 11.81 11.35
N GLY A 266 -10.34 11.84 10.93
CA GLY A 266 -10.85 12.80 9.94
C GLY A 266 -12.37 12.72 9.81
N PHE A 267 -12.92 13.36 8.79
CA PHE A 267 -14.36 13.35 8.50
C PHE A 267 -14.86 12.07 7.82
N ASP A 268 -13.96 11.13 7.51
CA ASP A 268 -14.31 9.88 6.85
C ASP A 268 -15.16 8.99 7.78
N THR A 269 -16.30 8.54 7.27
CA THR A 269 -17.23 7.66 7.99
C THR A 269 -16.99 6.18 7.69
N PHE A 270 -16.03 5.86 6.82
CA PHE A 270 -15.66 4.50 6.44
C PHE A 270 -14.29 4.11 7.06
N PRO A 271 -14.04 2.80 7.28
CA PRO A 271 -12.74 2.34 7.78
C PRO A 271 -11.66 2.29 6.68
N THR A 272 -12.09 2.32 5.42
CA THR A 272 -11.26 2.40 4.21
C THR A 272 -10.51 3.72 4.13
N LEU A 273 -9.49 3.78 3.27
CA LEU A 273 -8.69 4.98 3.03
C LEU A 273 -9.24 5.74 1.82
N LEU A 274 -9.75 6.96 2.05
CA LEU A 274 -10.18 7.86 0.98
C LEU A 274 -9.00 8.30 0.11
N CYS A 275 -9.16 8.14 -1.21
CA CYS A 275 -8.13 8.39 -2.20
C CYS A 275 -8.60 9.30 -3.34
N ALA A 276 -7.67 10.08 -3.89
CA ALA A 276 -7.83 10.74 -5.18
C ALA A 276 -7.74 9.73 -6.34
N ASP A 277 -8.14 10.15 -7.55
CA ASP A 277 -7.89 9.37 -8.77
C ASP A 277 -6.37 9.36 -9.06
N GLY A 278 -5.87 8.32 -9.73
CA GLY A 278 -4.44 8.20 -10.04
C GLY A 278 -3.51 7.82 -8.87
N CYS A 279 -4.05 7.34 -7.74
CA CYS A 279 -3.31 7.22 -6.46
C CYS A 279 -2.52 5.92 -6.24
N CYS A 280 -2.63 4.95 -7.16
CA CYS A 280 -2.12 3.59 -7.01
C CYS A 280 -1.28 3.21 -8.24
N MET A 281 -1.18 1.93 -8.62
CA MET A 281 -0.53 1.50 -9.88
C MET A 281 -1.09 2.28 -11.07
N ILE A 282 -2.42 2.42 -11.10
CA ILE A 282 -3.13 3.25 -12.05
C ILE A 282 -2.84 4.72 -11.68
N ASP A 283 -1.78 5.28 -12.26
CA ASP A 283 -1.26 6.63 -11.99
C ASP A 283 -1.91 7.74 -12.84
N ARG A 284 -3.06 7.44 -13.44
CA ARG A 284 -3.85 8.34 -14.32
C ARG A 284 -5.32 8.28 -13.97
N ARG A 285 -6.07 9.29 -14.40
CA ARG A 285 -7.51 9.41 -14.12
C ARG A 285 -8.29 8.27 -14.77
N MET A 286 -8.83 7.36 -13.95
CA MET A 286 -9.49 6.12 -14.37
C MET A 286 -10.74 5.78 -13.54
N GLY A 287 -11.23 6.75 -12.77
CA GLY A 287 -12.34 6.55 -11.85
C GLY A 287 -11.95 5.80 -10.57
N VAL A 288 -10.65 5.69 -10.24
CA VAL A 288 -10.20 4.97 -9.04
C VAL A 288 -10.23 5.84 -7.77
N TYR A 289 -10.78 7.06 -7.85
CA TYR A 289 -11.06 7.89 -6.68
C TYR A 289 -12.08 7.25 -5.73
N GLY A 290 -12.12 7.69 -4.47
CA GLY A 290 -12.95 7.10 -3.43
C GLY A 290 -12.19 6.04 -2.66
N TYR A 291 -12.64 4.79 -2.71
CA TYR A 291 -12.06 3.69 -1.93
C TYR A 291 -11.67 2.52 -2.84
N PRO A 292 -10.61 2.65 -3.67
CA PRO A 292 -10.24 1.64 -4.64
C PRO A 292 -9.69 0.38 -3.96
N ILE A 293 -10.17 -0.80 -4.39
CA ILE A 293 -9.81 -2.11 -3.81
C ILE A 293 -8.30 -2.35 -3.72
N GLU A 294 -7.52 -1.89 -4.69
CA GLU A 294 -6.06 -1.99 -4.69
C GLU A 294 -5.43 -1.32 -3.46
N ILE A 295 -5.80 -0.07 -3.17
CA ILE A 295 -5.33 0.63 -1.97
C ILE A 295 -5.86 -0.04 -0.70
N GLN A 296 -7.12 -0.48 -0.67
CA GLN A 296 -7.67 -1.08 0.55
C GLN A 296 -6.99 -2.42 0.88
N ALA A 297 -6.70 -3.24 -0.12
CA ALA A 297 -5.98 -4.50 0.03
C ALA A 297 -4.51 -4.28 0.43
N LEU A 298 -3.81 -3.33 -0.21
CA LEU A 298 -2.43 -2.97 0.16
C LEU A 298 -2.34 -2.37 1.57
N PHE A 299 -3.31 -1.53 1.96
CA PHE A 299 -3.42 -0.98 3.30
C PHE A 299 -3.63 -2.08 4.34
N PHE A 300 -4.56 -3.02 4.09
CA PHE A 300 -4.79 -4.17 4.96
C PHE A 300 -3.54 -5.07 5.09
N MET A 301 -2.84 -5.32 3.98
CA MET A 301 -1.58 -6.07 3.99
C MET A 301 -0.48 -5.34 4.78
N ALA A 302 -0.27 -4.05 4.53
CA ALA A 302 0.72 -3.24 5.23
C ALA A 302 0.44 -3.14 6.74
N LEU A 303 -0.82 -3.02 7.16
CA LEU A 303 -1.21 -3.08 8.57
C LEU A 303 -0.85 -4.43 9.22
N ARG A 304 -1.11 -5.56 8.54
CA ARG A 304 -0.72 -6.90 9.01
C ARG A 304 0.80 -7.07 9.06
N CYS A 305 1.54 -6.51 8.09
CA CYS A 305 2.99 -6.48 8.10
C CYS A 305 3.53 -5.64 9.27
N ALA A 306 2.97 -4.44 9.51
CA ALA A 306 3.36 -3.55 10.59
C ALA A 306 3.21 -4.18 11.99
N LEU A 307 2.13 -4.92 12.25
CA LEU A 307 1.96 -5.67 13.52
C LEU A 307 3.11 -6.64 13.82
N GLN A 308 3.78 -7.13 12.77
CA GLN A 308 4.88 -8.11 12.86
C GLN A 308 6.27 -7.44 12.87
N LEU A 309 6.35 -6.14 12.60
CA LEU A 309 7.60 -5.37 12.50
C LEU A 309 7.76 -4.32 13.60
N LEU A 310 6.67 -3.83 14.19
CA LEU A 310 6.70 -2.81 15.24
C LEU A 310 7.22 -3.40 16.57
N LYS A 311 8.17 -2.67 17.18
CA LYS A 311 8.63 -2.93 18.55
C LYS A 311 7.50 -2.72 19.55
N GLN A 312 7.52 -3.51 20.63
CA GLN A 312 6.53 -3.44 21.71
C GLN A 312 6.94 -2.44 22.80
N ASP A 313 7.49 -1.29 22.39
CA ASP A 313 7.69 -0.11 23.25
C ASP A 313 6.37 0.65 23.45
N MET A 314 6.36 1.73 24.24
CA MET A 314 5.09 2.42 24.57
C MET A 314 4.39 2.98 23.33
N GLU A 315 5.13 3.63 22.44
CA GLU A 315 4.61 4.17 21.18
C GLU A 315 4.14 3.05 20.24
N GLY A 316 4.93 1.98 20.09
CA GLY A 316 4.56 0.84 19.26
C GLY A 316 3.31 0.11 19.74
N LYS A 317 3.05 0.04 21.05
CA LYS A 317 1.80 -0.51 21.60
C LYS A 317 0.57 0.30 21.21
N GLU A 318 0.64 1.63 21.26
CA GLU A 318 -0.45 2.50 20.80
C GLU A 318 -0.76 2.25 19.31
N PHE A 319 0.27 2.18 18.47
CA PHE A 319 0.10 1.83 17.06
C PHE A 319 -0.51 0.43 16.89
N VAL A 320 -0.06 -0.58 17.64
CA VAL A 320 -0.62 -1.94 17.60
C VAL A 320 -2.12 -1.95 17.92
N GLU A 321 -2.55 -1.24 18.96
CA GLU A 321 -3.99 -1.13 19.31
C GLU A 321 -4.80 -0.46 18.19
N ARG A 322 -4.30 0.65 17.64
CA ARG A 322 -4.93 1.37 16.51
C ARG A 322 -4.99 0.50 15.25
N ILE A 323 -3.93 -0.24 14.94
CA ILE A 323 -3.86 -1.17 13.82
C ILE A 323 -4.87 -2.32 13.99
N VAL A 324 -4.93 -2.98 15.16
CA VAL A 324 -5.88 -4.08 15.42
C VAL A 324 -7.32 -3.60 15.29
N LYS A 325 -7.66 -2.44 15.86
CA LYS A 325 -8.99 -1.83 15.73
C LYS A 325 -9.34 -1.55 14.26
N ARG A 326 -8.40 -1.01 13.48
CA ARG A 326 -8.61 -0.72 12.04
C ARG A 326 -8.72 -2.00 11.21
N LEU A 327 -7.89 -3.01 11.45
CA LEU A 327 -7.93 -4.30 10.75
C LEU A 327 -9.26 -5.02 10.95
N HIS A 328 -9.84 -5.00 12.16
CA HIS A 328 -11.15 -5.57 12.41
C HIS A 328 -12.24 -4.85 11.60
N ALA A 329 -12.26 -3.51 11.64
CA ALA A 329 -13.22 -2.71 10.89
C ALA A 329 -13.09 -2.88 9.36
N LEU A 330 -11.86 -2.89 8.83
CA LEU A 330 -11.57 -3.18 7.43
C LEU A 330 -12.00 -4.60 7.04
N SER A 331 -11.62 -5.62 7.80
CA SER A 331 -11.96 -7.02 7.51
C SER A 331 -13.48 -7.21 7.36
N TYR A 332 -14.25 -6.66 8.30
CA TYR A 332 -15.71 -6.67 8.20
C TYR A 332 -16.23 -5.90 6.98
N HIS A 333 -15.74 -4.67 6.76
CA HIS A 333 -16.21 -3.79 5.69
C HIS A 333 -15.92 -4.37 4.29
N MET A 334 -14.69 -4.83 4.04
CA MET A 334 -14.29 -5.40 2.75
C MET A 334 -15.07 -6.69 2.46
N ARG A 335 -15.13 -7.63 3.43
CA ARG A 335 -15.83 -8.91 3.25
C ARG A 335 -17.36 -8.76 3.10
N SER A 336 -17.96 -7.72 3.68
CA SER A 336 -19.42 -7.53 3.67
C SER A 336 -19.94 -6.66 2.53
N TYR A 337 -19.13 -5.72 2.02
CA TYR A 337 -19.60 -4.70 1.09
C TYR A 337 -18.83 -4.61 -0.22
N PHE A 338 -17.55 -5.00 -0.23
CA PHE A 338 -16.78 -5.10 -1.48
C PHE A 338 -16.94 -6.47 -2.15
N TRP A 339 -17.31 -7.52 -1.41
CA TRP A 339 -17.50 -8.85 -1.97
C TRP A 339 -18.75 -8.93 -2.86
N LEU A 340 -18.57 -9.46 -4.08
CA LEU A 340 -19.63 -9.68 -5.05
C LEU A 340 -19.49 -11.09 -5.65
N ASP A 341 -20.55 -11.89 -5.46
CA ASP A 341 -20.81 -13.16 -6.13
C ASP A 341 -22.21 -13.10 -6.76
N LEU A 342 -22.65 -14.16 -7.46
CA LEU A 342 -23.98 -14.19 -8.08
C LEU A 342 -25.12 -13.99 -7.07
N LYS A 343 -24.98 -14.42 -5.82
CA LYS A 343 -26.02 -14.19 -4.79
C LYS A 343 -26.07 -12.71 -4.40
N GLN A 344 -24.91 -12.11 -4.08
CA GLN A 344 -24.83 -10.70 -3.72
C GLN A 344 -25.27 -9.79 -4.88
N LEU A 345 -24.95 -10.14 -6.13
CA LEU A 345 -25.43 -9.41 -7.31
C LEU A 345 -26.96 -9.43 -7.41
N ASN A 346 -27.59 -10.58 -7.15
CA ASN A 346 -29.05 -10.68 -7.08
C ASN A 346 -29.66 -9.87 -5.92
N ASP A 347 -28.98 -9.81 -4.77
CA ASP A 347 -29.43 -9.00 -3.63
C ASP A 347 -29.32 -7.48 -3.95
N VAL A 348 -28.21 -7.03 -4.57
CA VAL A 348 -28.00 -5.64 -5.02
C VAL A 348 -29.02 -5.22 -6.09
N TYR A 349 -29.29 -6.09 -7.08
CA TYR A 349 -30.33 -5.87 -8.10
C TYR A 349 -31.74 -5.69 -7.51
N ARG A 350 -31.96 -6.17 -6.27
CA ARG A 350 -33.25 -6.11 -5.56
C ARG A 350 -33.27 -5.07 -4.44
N PHE A 351 -32.24 -4.23 -4.33
CA PHE A 351 -32.21 -3.16 -3.33
C PHE A 351 -33.38 -2.19 -3.49
N LYS A 352 -33.84 -1.67 -2.34
CA LYS A 352 -34.65 -0.46 -2.30
C LYS A 352 -33.72 0.73 -2.12
N THR A 353 -34.13 1.87 -2.63
CA THR A 353 -33.42 3.15 -2.50
C THR A 353 -34.03 3.98 -1.36
N GLU A 354 -33.32 5.04 -0.95
CA GLU A 354 -33.74 5.97 0.11
C GLU A 354 -33.96 5.30 1.50
N GLU A 355 -33.18 4.25 1.80
CA GLU A 355 -33.24 3.54 3.09
C GLU A 355 -32.56 4.32 4.23
N TYR A 356 -33.34 5.13 4.96
CA TYR A 356 -32.85 5.87 6.13
C TYR A 356 -33.03 5.09 7.45
N SER A 357 -32.14 4.12 7.74
CA SER A 357 -32.10 3.46 9.06
C SER A 357 -30.76 2.76 9.36
N HIS A 358 -30.48 2.48 10.63
CA HIS A 358 -29.34 1.61 11.02
C HIS A 358 -29.51 0.14 10.58
N THR A 359 -30.74 -0.26 10.24
CA THR A 359 -31.10 -1.60 9.75
C THR A 359 -31.25 -1.63 8.23
N ALA A 360 -30.77 -0.61 7.51
CA ALA A 360 -30.77 -0.57 6.06
C ALA A 360 -29.96 -1.74 5.47
N VAL A 361 -30.50 -2.32 4.40
CA VAL A 361 -29.82 -3.32 3.56
C VAL A 361 -28.95 -2.57 2.55
N ASN A 362 -29.51 -1.57 1.88
CA ASN A 362 -28.80 -0.74 0.91
C ASN A 362 -28.04 0.42 1.60
N LYS A 363 -27.02 0.07 2.40
CA LYS A 363 -26.31 1.03 3.27
C LYS A 363 -25.60 2.18 2.55
N PHE A 364 -25.38 2.07 1.25
CA PHE A 364 -24.70 3.08 0.44
C PHE A 364 -25.65 3.81 -0.53
N ASN A 365 -26.95 3.48 -0.53
CA ASN A 365 -27.94 3.96 -1.50
C ASN A 365 -27.51 3.72 -2.97
N VAL A 366 -27.02 2.51 -3.28
CA VAL A 366 -26.74 2.09 -4.66
C VAL A 366 -28.06 1.98 -5.41
N ILE A 367 -28.14 2.55 -6.60
CA ILE A 367 -29.33 2.49 -7.46
C ILE A 367 -29.26 1.20 -8.29
N PRO A 368 -30.24 0.27 -8.21
CA PRO A 368 -30.21 -0.96 -9.01
C PRO A 368 -30.11 -0.71 -10.52
N ASP A 369 -30.81 0.32 -11.01
CA ASP A 369 -30.81 0.74 -12.42
C ASP A 369 -29.44 1.27 -12.91
N SER A 370 -28.46 1.46 -12.02
CA SER A 370 -27.07 1.79 -12.40
C SER A 370 -26.15 0.58 -12.47
N LEU A 371 -26.66 -0.65 -12.32
CA LEU A 371 -25.91 -1.88 -12.59
C LEU A 371 -25.59 -1.96 -14.09
N PRO A 372 -24.33 -2.13 -14.50
CA PRO A 372 -23.96 -2.14 -15.91
C PRO A 372 -24.26 -3.51 -16.53
N ASP A 373 -24.95 -3.55 -17.68
CA ASP A 373 -25.47 -4.79 -18.29
C ASP A 373 -24.47 -5.95 -18.37
N TRP A 374 -23.19 -5.66 -18.63
CA TRP A 374 -22.12 -6.66 -18.74
C TRP A 374 -21.93 -7.50 -17.46
N ILE A 375 -22.32 -7.00 -16.28
CA ILE A 375 -22.11 -7.71 -15.00
C ILE A 375 -22.92 -9.00 -14.92
N PHE A 376 -24.11 -9.02 -15.52
CA PHE A 376 -25.01 -10.17 -15.50
C PHE A 376 -24.51 -11.30 -16.41
N ASP A 377 -23.91 -10.95 -17.54
CA ASP A 377 -23.28 -11.91 -18.45
C ASP A 377 -21.90 -12.37 -17.98
N PHE A 378 -21.18 -11.53 -17.23
CA PHE A 378 -19.84 -11.82 -16.68
C PHE A 378 -19.87 -12.66 -15.41
N MET A 379 -20.81 -12.44 -14.50
CA MET A 379 -20.84 -13.16 -13.21
C MET A 379 -21.15 -14.66 -13.42
N PRO A 380 -20.22 -15.58 -13.09
CA PRO A 380 -20.45 -17.02 -13.22
C PRO A 380 -21.39 -17.57 -12.13
N HIS A 381 -21.87 -18.80 -12.30
CA HIS A 381 -22.63 -19.51 -11.26
C HIS A 381 -21.79 -19.90 -10.03
N HIS A 382 -20.50 -20.13 -10.24
CA HIS A 382 -19.51 -20.42 -9.21
C HIS A 382 -18.35 -19.43 -9.38
N GLY A 383 -18.05 -18.69 -8.31
CA GLY A 383 -17.04 -17.64 -8.30
C GLY A 383 -17.56 -16.29 -7.80
N GLY A 384 -16.63 -15.36 -7.61
CA GLY A 384 -16.89 -14.01 -7.10
C GLY A 384 -15.60 -13.23 -6.90
N TYR A 385 -15.69 -11.93 -6.61
CA TYR A 385 -14.54 -11.06 -6.45
C TYR A 385 -14.84 -9.85 -5.57
N PHE A 386 -13.80 -9.10 -5.19
CA PHE A 386 -13.93 -7.79 -4.61
C PHE A 386 -14.07 -6.72 -5.70
N VAL A 387 -15.20 -6.00 -5.70
CA VAL A 387 -15.49 -4.91 -6.64
C VAL A 387 -14.46 -3.79 -6.54
N GLY A 388 -14.30 -3.03 -7.62
CA GLY A 388 -13.30 -1.98 -7.73
C GLY A 388 -13.40 -0.86 -6.68
N ASN A 389 -14.62 -0.46 -6.30
CA ASN A 389 -14.85 0.67 -5.39
C ASN A 389 -16.25 0.59 -4.74
N VAL A 390 -16.38 1.02 -3.49
CA VAL A 390 -17.66 1.20 -2.80
C VAL A 390 -17.65 2.52 -2.05
N SER A 391 -18.61 3.38 -2.33
CA SER A 391 -18.67 4.77 -1.84
C SER A 391 -20.13 5.27 -1.77
N PRO A 392 -20.43 6.41 -1.12
CA PRO A 392 -21.79 6.95 -1.07
C PRO A 392 -22.42 7.11 -2.46
N ALA A 393 -23.57 6.47 -2.67
CA ALA A 393 -24.32 6.39 -3.93
C ALA A 393 -23.53 5.85 -5.14
N ARG A 394 -22.41 5.13 -4.94
CA ARG A 394 -21.59 4.57 -6.02
C ARG A 394 -20.92 3.25 -5.65
N MET A 395 -21.13 2.24 -6.49
CA MET A 395 -20.36 0.99 -6.52
C MET A 395 -19.74 0.84 -7.91
N ASP A 396 -18.44 0.60 -7.99
CA ASP A 396 -17.71 0.38 -9.24
C ASP A 396 -17.49 -1.11 -9.43
N PHE A 397 -18.30 -1.71 -10.30
CA PHE A 397 -18.35 -3.16 -10.49
C PHE A 397 -17.14 -3.73 -11.22
N ARG A 398 -16.25 -2.91 -11.80
CA ARG A 398 -15.07 -3.43 -12.53
C ARG A 398 -14.22 -4.33 -11.63
N TRP A 399 -13.76 -5.45 -12.18
CA TRP A 399 -12.76 -6.30 -11.55
C TRP A 399 -11.39 -5.64 -11.68
N PHE A 400 -10.57 -5.69 -10.63
CA PHE A 400 -9.19 -5.21 -10.64
C PHE A 400 -8.27 -6.33 -10.13
N CYS A 401 -7.28 -6.71 -10.94
CA CYS A 401 -6.41 -7.85 -10.67
C CYS A 401 -5.65 -7.68 -9.34
N LEU A 402 -4.82 -6.64 -9.24
CA LEU A 402 -3.89 -6.47 -8.13
C LEU A 402 -4.62 -6.39 -6.77
N GLY A 403 -5.78 -5.72 -6.71
CA GLY A 403 -6.60 -5.66 -5.50
C GLY A 403 -7.11 -7.04 -5.05
N ASN A 404 -7.55 -7.89 -5.99
CA ASN A 404 -8.02 -9.24 -5.68
C ASN A 404 -6.85 -10.18 -5.31
N CYS A 405 -5.71 -10.11 -6.01
CA CYS A 405 -4.51 -10.89 -5.65
C CYS A 405 -4.02 -10.54 -4.24
N ILE A 406 -3.91 -9.24 -3.91
CA ILE A 406 -3.47 -8.79 -2.58
C ILE A 406 -4.52 -9.13 -1.51
N ALA A 407 -5.82 -9.17 -1.84
CA ALA A 407 -6.86 -9.64 -0.92
C ALA A 407 -6.65 -11.09 -0.48
N ILE A 408 -6.24 -11.97 -1.40
CA ILE A 408 -5.88 -13.37 -1.11
C ILE A 408 -4.57 -13.41 -0.31
N LEU A 409 -3.49 -12.82 -0.84
CA LEU A 409 -2.14 -12.86 -0.26
C LEU A 409 -2.04 -12.27 1.16
N SER A 410 -2.93 -11.34 1.51
CA SER A 410 -3.00 -10.72 2.84
C SER A 410 -3.95 -11.44 3.82
N CYS A 411 -4.68 -12.46 3.37
CA CYS A 411 -5.81 -13.08 4.06
C CYS A 411 -6.94 -12.08 4.39
N MET A 412 -7.14 -11.06 3.55
CA MET A 412 -8.31 -10.19 3.62
C MET A 412 -9.55 -10.95 3.12
N ALA A 413 -9.41 -11.71 2.03
CA ALA A 413 -10.36 -12.72 1.61
C ALA A 413 -10.47 -13.84 2.66
N THR A 414 -11.64 -14.45 2.80
CA THR A 414 -11.76 -15.77 3.46
C THR A 414 -11.23 -16.88 2.53
N PRO A 415 -11.00 -18.12 3.01
CA PRO A 415 -10.63 -19.24 2.13
C PRO A 415 -11.66 -19.45 1.00
N GLU A 416 -12.95 -19.37 1.31
CA GLU A 416 -14.04 -19.54 0.35
C GLU A 416 -14.06 -18.42 -0.70
N GLN A 417 -13.83 -17.17 -0.27
CA GLN A 417 -13.70 -16.03 -1.19
C GLN A 417 -12.45 -16.15 -2.07
N SER A 418 -11.36 -16.73 -1.55
CA SER A 418 -10.12 -16.92 -2.30
C SER A 418 -10.28 -17.98 -3.39
N ILE A 419 -10.94 -19.09 -3.07
CA ILE A 419 -11.33 -20.12 -4.04
C ILE A 419 -12.28 -19.53 -5.08
N ALA A 420 -13.31 -18.79 -4.66
CA ALA A 420 -14.26 -18.16 -5.58
C ALA A 420 -13.63 -17.10 -6.52
N ILE A 421 -12.54 -16.44 -6.12
CA ILE A 421 -11.76 -15.59 -7.04
C ILE A 421 -11.03 -16.43 -8.09
N MET A 422 -10.53 -17.61 -7.73
CA MET A 422 -9.90 -18.53 -8.68
C MET A 422 -10.93 -19.18 -9.61
N ASP A 423 -12.06 -19.65 -9.08
CA ASP A 423 -13.20 -20.16 -9.87
C ASP A 423 -13.66 -19.13 -10.92
N LEU A 424 -13.66 -17.84 -10.56
CA LEU A 424 -13.96 -16.74 -11.48
C LEU A 424 -12.89 -16.60 -12.58
N ILE A 425 -11.60 -16.62 -12.21
CA ILE A 425 -10.49 -16.50 -13.17
C ILE A 425 -10.47 -17.68 -14.15
N GLU A 426 -10.71 -18.90 -13.67
CA GLU A 426 -10.86 -20.10 -14.51
C GLU A 426 -12.09 -20.00 -15.43
N SER A 427 -13.24 -19.56 -14.89
CA SER A 427 -14.49 -19.42 -15.65
C SER A 427 -14.47 -18.28 -16.68
N ARG A 428 -13.60 -17.28 -16.47
CA ARG A 428 -13.46 -16.06 -17.28
C ARG A 428 -12.04 -15.85 -17.79
N TRP A 429 -11.40 -16.96 -18.14
CA TRP A 429 -10.00 -16.98 -18.55
C TRP A 429 -9.75 -16.09 -19.76
N GLU A 430 -10.60 -16.15 -20.79
CA GLU A 430 -10.47 -15.34 -22.00
C GLU A 430 -10.63 -13.84 -21.73
N GLU A 431 -11.57 -13.47 -20.84
CA GLU A 431 -11.82 -12.07 -20.46
C GLU A 431 -10.73 -11.47 -19.56
N LEU A 432 -10.18 -12.26 -18.63
CA LEU A 432 -9.26 -11.77 -17.57
C LEU A 432 -7.77 -12.05 -17.85
N ILE A 433 -7.47 -13.07 -18.65
CA ILE A 433 -6.12 -13.48 -19.05
C ILE A 433 -5.96 -13.38 -20.58
N GLY A 434 -6.75 -14.15 -21.33
CA GLY A 434 -6.62 -14.30 -22.78
C GLY A 434 -5.22 -14.79 -23.19
N GLU A 435 -4.72 -14.28 -24.32
CA GLU A 435 -3.38 -14.62 -24.84
C GLU A 435 -2.21 -13.94 -24.09
N MET A 436 -2.48 -12.99 -23.19
CA MET A 436 -1.45 -12.23 -22.48
C MET A 436 -1.87 -11.93 -21.03
N PRO A 437 -1.36 -12.67 -20.04
CA PRO A 437 -1.60 -12.38 -18.63
C PRO A 437 -1.01 -11.02 -18.24
N VAL A 438 -1.62 -10.24 -17.35
CA VAL A 438 -3.00 -10.31 -16.82
C VAL A 438 -3.69 -8.97 -17.08
N LYS A 439 -5.01 -8.94 -17.28
CA LYS A 439 -5.73 -7.67 -17.37
C LYS A 439 -5.60 -6.87 -16.07
N VAL A 440 -5.24 -5.59 -16.16
CA VAL A 440 -5.20 -4.72 -14.96
C VAL A 440 -6.59 -4.53 -14.35
N CYS A 441 -7.59 -4.30 -15.21
CA CYS A 441 -8.99 -4.27 -14.84
C CYS A 441 -9.88 -4.81 -15.96
N TYR A 442 -11.11 -5.19 -15.63
CA TYR A 442 -12.11 -5.64 -16.59
C TYR A 442 -13.52 -5.13 -16.22
N PRO A 443 -14.34 -4.73 -17.20
CA PRO A 443 -14.00 -4.46 -18.61
C PRO A 443 -13.28 -3.10 -18.78
N ALA A 444 -12.83 -2.82 -20.00
CA ALA A 444 -12.43 -1.47 -20.40
C ALA A 444 -13.63 -0.52 -20.44
N ILE A 445 -13.41 0.73 -20.02
CA ILE A 445 -14.34 1.84 -20.17
C ILE A 445 -14.34 2.29 -21.65
N GLU A 446 -15.55 2.52 -22.21
CA GLU A 446 -15.73 2.86 -23.62
C GLU A 446 -16.55 4.15 -23.85
N ASN A 447 -16.54 4.63 -25.11
CA ASN A 447 -17.48 5.61 -25.64
C ASN A 447 -17.68 6.87 -24.78
N HIS A 448 -18.89 7.09 -24.24
CA HIS A 448 -19.21 8.29 -23.46
C HIS A 448 -18.60 8.23 -22.05
N GLU A 449 -18.62 7.05 -21.42
CA GLU A 449 -18.03 6.82 -20.12
C GLU A 449 -16.52 7.10 -20.15
N TRP A 450 -15.82 6.69 -21.23
CA TRP A 450 -14.39 6.98 -21.39
C TRP A 450 -14.10 8.48 -21.39
N ARG A 451 -14.92 9.28 -22.09
CA ARG A 451 -14.78 10.74 -22.12
C ARG A 451 -15.01 11.36 -20.75
N LEU A 452 -16.03 10.90 -20.02
CA LEU A 452 -16.39 11.44 -18.70
C LEU A 452 -15.41 11.04 -17.60
N VAL A 453 -15.10 9.74 -17.50
CA VAL A 453 -14.29 9.16 -16.42
C VAL A 453 -12.82 9.51 -16.59
N THR A 454 -12.24 9.28 -17.77
CA THR A 454 -10.80 9.55 -18.00
C THR A 454 -10.52 11.02 -18.33
N GLY A 455 -11.50 11.77 -18.83
CA GLY A 455 -11.28 13.10 -19.41
C GLY A 455 -10.69 13.05 -20.82
N CYS A 456 -11.04 12.03 -21.60
CA CYS A 456 -10.51 11.75 -22.94
C CYS A 456 -9.00 11.44 -22.95
N ASP A 457 -8.48 10.70 -21.97
CA ASP A 457 -7.05 10.41 -21.83
C ASP A 457 -6.53 9.50 -22.97
N PRO A 458 -5.66 10.00 -23.87
CA PRO A 458 -5.24 9.25 -25.06
C PRO A 458 -4.32 8.05 -24.76
N LYS A 459 -3.75 7.93 -23.55
CA LYS A 459 -3.03 6.70 -23.16
C LYS A 459 -3.97 5.56 -22.76
N ASN A 460 -5.13 5.91 -22.21
CA ASN A 460 -6.12 4.98 -21.64
C ASN A 460 -7.31 4.75 -22.59
N THR A 461 -7.03 4.59 -23.89
CA THR A 461 -8.03 4.17 -24.89
C THR A 461 -8.55 2.76 -24.59
N ARG A 462 -9.56 2.32 -25.34
CA ARG A 462 -10.20 1.00 -25.17
C ARG A 462 -9.16 -0.13 -25.20
N TRP A 463 -9.12 -0.95 -24.14
CA TRP A 463 -8.18 -2.07 -23.94
C TRP A 463 -6.69 -1.68 -23.95
N SER A 464 -6.36 -0.42 -23.58
CA SER A 464 -5.00 0.13 -23.57
C SER A 464 -4.57 0.57 -22.17
N TYR A 465 -3.30 0.33 -21.85
CA TYR A 465 -2.63 0.78 -20.62
C TYR A 465 -3.43 0.41 -19.36
N HIS A 466 -3.94 1.36 -18.56
CA HIS A 466 -4.74 1.04 -17.38
C HIS A 466 -6.19 0.63 -17.71
N ASN A 467 -6.68 0.96 -18.91
CA ASN A 467 -8.06 0.77 -19.32
C ASN A 467 -8.25 -0.60 -19.99
N GLY A 468 -8.05 -1.67 -19.23
CA GLY A 468 -8.15 -3.05 -19.71
C GLY A 468 -6.94 -3.55 -20.51
N GLY A 469 -5.77 -2.89 -20.39
CA GLY A 469 -4.52 -3.46 -20.91
C GLY A 469 -4.10 -4.72 -20.15
N SER A 470 -3.37 -5.61 -20.82
CA SER A 470 -2.67 -6.75 -20.20
C SER A 470 -1.28 -6.32 -19.73
N TRP A 471 -0.90 -6.64 -18.50
CA TRP A 471 0.39 -6.28 -17.89
C TRP A 471 1.10 -7.54 -17.35
N PRO A 472 2.20 -7.99 -18.01
CA PRO A 472 2.90 -9.22 -17.63
C PRO A 472 3.53 -9.21 -16.23
N ASP A 473 3.94 -8.05 -15.72
CA ASP A 473 4.57 -7.94 -14.39
C ASP A 473 3.72 -8.59 -13.29
N TRP A 474 2.39 -8.55 -13.44
CA TRP A 474 1.43 -9.08 -12.48
C TRP A 474 1.08 -10.57 -12.66
N GLU A 475 1.83 -11.33 -13.47
CA GLU A 475 1.87 -12.79 -13.33
C GLU A 475 2.30 -13.19 -11.90
N ALA A 476 3.37 -12.59 -11.37
CA ALA A 476 3.95 -13.05 -10.10
C ALA A 476 3.02 -12.92 -8.87
N PRO A 477 2.20 -11.87 -8.69
CA PRO A 477 1.12 -11.84 -7.70
C PRO A 477 0.02 -12.87 -7.94
N ASN A 478 -0.38 -13.13 -9.20
CA ASN A 478 -1.37 -14.16 -9.52
C ASN A 478 -0.86 -15.55 -9.16
N CYS A 479 0.33 -15.94 -9.65
CA CYS A 479 0.94 -17.23 -9.37
C CYS A 479 1.16 -17.49 -7.87
N LYS A 480 1.33 -16.45 -7.05
CA LYS A 480 1.43 -16.56 -5.58
C LYS A 480 0.07 -16.56 -4.87
N ALA A 481 -0.97 -16.06 -5.51
CA ALA A 481 -2.33 -16.10 -5.01
C ALA A 481 -3.01 -17.45 -5.29
N CYS A 482 -2.59 -18.17 -6.35
CA CYS A 482 -3.03 -19.53 -6.63
C CYS A 482 -2.79 -20.46 -5.42
N PRO A 483 -3.81 -21.24 -4.98
CA PRO A 483 -3.75 -22.06 -3.76
C PRO A 483 -2.92 -23.34 -3.88
#